data_AF-A0A2N2HX16-F1
#
_entry.id   AF-A0A2N2HX16-F1
#
_cell.length_a   1.000
_cell.length_b   1.000
_cell.length_c   1.000
_cell.angle_alpha   90.00
_cell.angle_beta   90.00
_cell.angle_gamma   90.00
#
_symmetry.space_group_name_H-M   'P 1'
#
loop_
_entity.id
_entity.type
_entity.pdbx_description
1 polymer ?
#
loop_
_entity_poly.entity_id
_entity_poly.type
_entity_poly.pdbx_seq_one_letter_code
_entity_poly.pdbx_strand_id
1 'polypeptide(L)'
;MNALRNTLIVILLSIATTSMAAPASENSIKQLLAVTQAQKLADNMQTQINLQMNNIIQQALKGKTPTAKQQKAISNMKNRVTALMQKEFAWEKLEKMYIRLYRESFTEEEVAGMLSFYKTTAGKAAINKMPVLMQKSMQEIQGMISESIPQMQKIESNFAAEMKSANN
;
A
#
# COMPACT_ATOMS: atom_id res chain seq x y z
N MET A 1 1.03 36.91 -70.70
CA MET A 1 0.19 37.95 -70.07
C MET A 1 -1.14 37.32 -69.69
N ASN A 2 -1.69 37.73 -68.54
CA ASN A 2 -2.95 37.33 -67.88
C ASN A 2 -2.78 36.10 -66.97
N ALA A 3 -2.11 36.22 -65.82
CA ALA A 3 -2.56 36.86 -64.57
C ALA A 3 -3.72 36.11 -63.87
N LEU A 4 -3.35 35.40 -62.81
CA LEU A 4 -3.99 35.35 -61.48
C LEU A 4 -5.51 35.08 -61.43
N ARG A 5 -5.92 33.91 -60.92
CA ARG A 5 -7.20 33.78 -60.16
C ARG A 5 -7.23 32.54 -59.25
N ASN A 6 -7.04 32.85 -57.97
CA ASN A 6 -7.61 32.23 -56.78
C ASN A 6 -7.33 30.76 -56.44
N THR A 7 -6.29 30.61 -55.62
CA THR A 7 -6.15 29.70 -54.48
C THR A 7 -7.43 29.56 -53.63
N LEU A 8 -7.78 28.33 -53.24
CA LEU A 8 -8.53 28.01 -52.03
C LEU A 8 -8.06 26.64 -51.51
N ILE A 9 -6.98 26.66 -50.73
CA ILE A 9 -6.56 25.57 -49.86
C ILE A 9 -7.50 25.64 -48.65
N VAL A 10 -8.45 24.71 -48.54
CA VAL A 10 -9.21 24.52 -47.30
C VAL A 10 -8.33 23.73 -46.35
N ILE A 11 -7.58 24.46 -45.52
CA ILE A 11 -6.91 23.92 -44.34
C ILE A 11 -8.03 23.52 -43.38
N LEU A 12 -8.32 22.21 -43.27
CA LEU A 12 -9.09 21.68 -42.15
C LEU A 12 -8.23 21.87 -40.89
N LEU A 13 -8.55 22.92 -40.13
CA LEU A 13 -8.01 23.19 -38.82
C LEU A 13 -8.39 22.01 -37.89
N SER A 14 -7.43 21.13 -37.63
CA SER A 14 -7.50 20.18 -36.53
C SER A 14 -7.55 20.95 -35.22
N ILE A 15 -8.75 21.20 -34.70
CA ILE A 15 -8.93 21.66 -33.33
C ILE A 15 -8.53 20.48 -32.44
N ALA A 16 -7.24 20.42 -32.07
CA ALA A 16 -6.81 19.62 -30.94
C ALA A 16 -7.39 20.30 -29.70
N THR A 17 -8.63 19.96 -29.34
CA THR A 17 -9.13 20.24 -28.00
C THR A 17 -8.22 19.45 -27.07
N THR A 18 -7.38 20.15 -26.31
CA THR A 18 -6.83 19.60 -25.09
C THR A 18 -8.02 19.42 -24.15
N SER A 19 -8.74 18.31 -24.32
CA SER A 19 -9.73 17.86 -23.37
C SER A 19 -8.97 17.67 -22.07
N MET A 20 -9.06 18.65 -21.17
CA MET A 20 -8.59 18.45 -19.81
C MET A 20 -9.44 17.31 -19.26
N ALA A 21 -8.82 16.13 -19.18
CA ALA A 21 -9.50 14.93 -18.75
C ALA A 21 -10.12 15.21 -17.37
N ALA A 22 -11.44 15.01 -17.28
CA ALA A 22 -12.18 15.36 -16.07
C ALA A 22 -11.62 14.56 -14.88
N PRO A 23 -11.47 15.17 -13.70
CA PRO A 23 -11.10 14.44 -12.49
C PRO A 23 -12.07 13.29 -12.23
N ALA A 24 -11.58 12.19 -11.65
CA ALA A 24 -12.41 11.04 -11.34
C ALA A 24 -13.62 11.42 -10.47
N SER A 25 -14.79 10.89 -10.81
CA SER A 25 -16.03 11.08 -10.08
C SER A 25 -16.00 10.33 -8.75
N GLU A 26 -16.68 10.86 -7.74
CA GLU A 26 -16.79 10.20 -6.45
C GLU A 26 -17.37 8.78 -6.57
N ASN A 27 -18.36 8.60 -7.45
CA ASN A 27 -19.00 7.29 -7.67
C ASN A 27 -18.01 6.26 -8.24
N SER A 28 -17.24 6.63 -9.27
CA SER A 28 -16.23 5.74 -9.87
C SER A 28 -15.14 5.38 -8.87
N ILE A 29 -14.70 6.34 -8.06
CA ILE A 29 -13.71 6.08 -7.00
C ILE A 29 -14.29 5.14 -5.93
N LYS A 30 -15.51 5.36 -5.45
CA LYS A 30 -16.17 4.46 -4.48
C LYS A 30 -16.29 3.04 -5.02
N GLN A 31 -16.67 2.87 -6.28
CA GLN A 31 -16.67 1.57 -6.94
C GLN A 31 -15.26 0.95 -6.97
N LEU A 32 -14.24 1.75 -7.29
CA LEU A 32 -12.85 1.28 -7.36
C LEU A 32 -12.37 0.80 -5.98
N LEU A 33 -12.63 1.58 -4.93
CA LEU A 33 -12.31 1.21 -3.55
C LEU A 33 -13.03 -0.07 -3.11
N ALA A 34 -14.29 -0.25 -3.52
CA ALA A 34 -15.06 -1.44 -3.23
C ALA A 34 -14.47 -2.69 -3.92
N VAL A 35 -14.21 -2.63 -5.23
CA VAL A 35 -13.68 -3.80 -5.96
C VAL A 35 -12.25 -4.16 -5.55
N THR A 36 -11.45 -3.16 -5.15
CA THR A 36 -10.09 -3.38 -4.64
C THR A 36 -10.05 -3.76 -3.15
N GLN A 37 -11.21 -3.89 -2.49
CA GLN A 37 -11.34 -4.28 -1.07
C GLN A 37 -10.59 -3.31 -0.11
N ALA A 38 -10.61 -2.01 -0.40
CA ALA A 38 -9.90 -1.02 0.42
C ALA A 38 -10.36 -1.00 1.88
N GLN A 39 -11.65 -1.24 2.15
CA GLN A 39 -12.17 -1.36 3.51
C GLN A 39 -11.54 -2.54 4.27
N LYS A 40 -11.38 -3.69 3.60
CA LYS A 40 -10.73 -4.86 4.19
C LYS A 40 -9.27 -4.59 4.54
N LEU A 41 -8.58 -3.74 3.77
CA LEU A 41 -7.23 -3.30 4.12
C LEU A 41 -7.22 -2.49 5.43
N ALA A 42 -8.20 -1.61 5.63
CA ALA A 42 -8.36 -0.88 6.90
C ALA A 42 -8.63 -1.83 8.08
N ASP A 43 -9.50 -2.82 7.89
CA ASP A 43 -9.77 -3.85 8.92
C ASP A 43 -8.53 -4.68 9.27
N ASN A 44 -7.73 -5.03 8.25
CA ASN A 44 -6.47 -5.76 8.44
C ASN A 44 -5.44 -4.93 9.23
N MET A 45 -5.40 -3.60 9.05
CA MET A 45 -4.53 -2.73 9.85
C MET A 45 -4.89 -2.81 11.34
N GLN A 46 -6.19 -2.84 11.69
CA GLN A 46 -6.62 -3.00 13.07
C GLN A 46 -6.15 -4.32 13.68
N THR A 47 -6.25 -5.41 12.90
CA THR A 47 -5.73 -6.72 13.31
C THR A 47 -4.22 -6.67 13.57
N GLN A 48 -3.46 -6.02 12.68
CA GLN A 48 -2.01 -5.89 12.82
C GLN A 48 -1.61 -5.10 14.09
N ILE A 49 -2.35 -4.04 14.42
CA ILE A 49 -2.12 -3.26 15.64
C ILE A 49 -2.41 -4.09 16.88
N ASN A 50 -3.50 -4.86 16.88
CA ASN A 50 -3.81 -5.76 17.99
C ASN A 50 -2.71 -6.79 18.22
N LEU A 51 -2.13 -7.36 17.15
CA LEU A 51 -0.98 -8.25 17.23
C LEU A 51 0.25 -7.55 17.81
N GLN A 52 0.55 -6.33 17.35
CA GLN A 52 1.67 -5.55 17.87
C GLN A 52 1.49 -5.19 19.36
N MET A 53 0.29 -4.82 19.78
CA MET A 53 -0.03 -4.58 21.19
C MET A 53 0.16 -5.83 22.04
N ASN A 54 -0.29 -6.99 21.55
CA ASN A 54 -0.07 -8.26 22.24
C ASN A 54 1.43 -8.55 22.42
N ASN A 55 2.24 -8.29 21.40
CA ASN A 55 3.69 -8.45 21.49
C ASN A 55 4.32 -7.51 22.54
N ILE A 56 3.89 -6.25 22.60
CA ILE A 56 4.34 -5.29 23.61
C ILE A 56 3.99 -5.79 25.02
N ILE A 57 2.76 -6.30 25.22
CA ILE A 57 2.33 -6.84 26.51
C ILE A 57 3.17 -8.05 26.90
N GLN A 58 3.39 -8.99 25.98
CA GLN A 58 4.20 -10.18 26.23
C GLN A 58 5.63 -9.81 26.63
N GLN A 59 6.24 -8.84 25.94
CA GLN A 59 7.57 -8.33 26.28
C GLN A 59 7.61 -7.66 27.65
N ALA A 60 6.59 -6.85 27.98
CA ALA A 60 6.50 -6.18 29.27
C ALA A 60 6.33 -7.16 30.43
N LEU A 61 5.60 -8.26 30.21
CA LEU A 61 5.39 -9.32 31.20
C LEU A 61 6.59 -10.24 31.35
N LYS A 62 7.51 -10.29 30.38
CA LYS A 62 8.68 -11.20 30.37
C LYS A 62 8.31 -12.65 30.70
N GLY A 63 7.20 -13.13 30.13
CA GLY A 63 6.69 -14.49 30.36
C GLY A 63 6.00 -14.72 31.70
N LYS A 64 5.81 -13.69 32.53
CA LYS A 64 5.07 -13.82 33.80
C LYS A 64 3.57 -13.64 33.60
N THR A 65 2.78 -14.39 34.38
CA THR A 65 1.33 -14.16 34.45
C THR A 65 1.05 -12.79 35.07
N PRO A 66 0.20 -11.95 34.46
CA PRO A 66 -0.14 -10.64 35.01
C PRO A 66 -0.96 -10.78 36.29
N THR A 67 -0.65 -9.93 37.28
CA THR A 67 -1.53 -9.74 38.45
C THR A 67 -2.88 -9.14 38.04
N ALA A 68 -3.90 -9.22 38.89
CA ALA A 68 -5.21 -8.61 38.61
C ALA A 68 -5.12 -7.10 38.26
N LYS A 69 -4.23 -6.35 38.93
CA LYS A 69 -3.99 -4.93 38.65
C LYS A 69 -3.36 -4.72 37.27
N GLN A 70 -2.40 -5.56 36.89
CA GLN A 70 -1.77 -5.53 35.56
C GLN A 70 -2.76 -5.93 34.47
N GLN A 71 -3.58 -6.97 34.69
CA GLN A 71 -4.61 -7.38 33.74
C GLN A 71 -5.62 -6.26 33.48
N LYS A 72 -6.04 -5.54 34.53
CA LYS A 72 -6.89 -4.35 34.40
C LYS A 72 -6.20 -3.25 33.60
N ALA A 73 -4.92 -2.97 33.86
CA ALA A 73 -4.14 -1.99 33.10
C ALA A 73 -4.01 -2.38 31.61
N ILE A 74 -3.74 -3.65 31.31
CA ILE A 74 -3.66 -4.21 29.96
C ILE A 74 -5.00 -4.03 29.22
N SER A 75 -6.12 -4.41 29.87
CA SER A 75 -7.46 -4.27 29.30
C SER A 75 -7.79 -2.80 29.01
N ASN A 76 -7.53 -1.90 29.96
CA ASN A 76 -7.74 -0.47 29.79
C ASN A 76 -6.93 0.10 28.61
N MET A 77 -5.66 -0.31 28.47
CA MET A 77 -4.81 0.10 27.35
C MET A 77 -5.38 -0.40 26.02
N LYS A 78 -5.72 -1.70 25.93
CA LYS A 78 -6.35 -2.30 24.73
C LYS A 78 -7.59 -1.55 24.30
N ASN A 79 -8.49 -1.26 25.24
CA ASN A 79 -9.73 -0.54 24.95
C ASN A 79 -9.46 0.88 24.48
N ARG A 80 -8.53 1.61 25.12
CA ARG A 80 -8.17 2.98 24.74
C ARG A 80 -7.57 3.05 23.33
N VAL A 81 -6.66 2.14 23.00
CA VAL A 81 -6.06 2.08 21.66
C VAL A 81 -7.12 1.68 20.64
N THR A 82 -7.92 0.66 20.91
CA THR A 82 -9.00 0.23 19.99
C THR A 82 -9.97 1.37 19.69
N ALA A 83 -10.44 2.08 20.72
CA ALA A 83 -11.33 3.22 20.56
C ALA A 83 -10.69 4.37 19.78
N LEU A 84 -9.41 4.66 20.03
CA LEU A 84 -8.68 5.67 19.26
C LEU A 84 -8.57 5.26 17.79
N MET A 85 -8.23 4.01 17.50
CA MET A 85 -8.08 3.53 16.13
C MET A 85 -9.41 3.51 15.38
N GLN A 86 -10.50 3.07 16.03
CA GLN A 86 -11.84 3.14 15.45
C GLN A 86 -12.24 4.57 15.11
N LYS A 87 -11.86 5.54 15.94
CA LYS A 87 -12.12 6.96 15.68
C LYS A 87 -11.26 7.51 14.53
N GLU A 88 -9.95 7.25 14.56
CA GLU A 88 -9.00 7.88 13.63
C GLU A 88 -8.98 7.22 12.25
N PHE A 89 -9.31 5.94 12.18
CA PHE A 89 -9.31 5.12 10.97
C PHE A 89 -10.70 4.59 10.64
N ALA A 90 -11.74 5.29 11.11
CA ALA A 90 -13.12 5.06 10.67
C ALA A 90 -13.19 5.06 9.14
N TRP A 91 -13.91 4.10 8.55
CA TRP A 91 -14.00 3.97 7.10
C TRP A 91 -14.48 5.26 6.45
N GLU A 92 -15.43 5.98 7.06
CA GLU A 92 -15.94 7.26 6.55
C GLU A 92 -14.86 8.34 6.43
N LYS A 93 -13.86 8.34 7.33
CA LYS A 93 -12.73 9.28 7.30
C LYS A 93 -11.72 8.86 6.22
N LEU A 94 -11.44 7.57 6.12
CA LEU A 94 -10.52 7.00 5.12
C LEU A 94 -11.09 7.14 3.70
N GLU A 95 -12.36 6.84 3.50
CA GLU A 95 -13.04 6.93 2.21
C GLU A 95 -13.00 8.37 1.68
N LYS A 96 -13.31 9.37 2.52
CA LYS A 96 -13.19 10.79 2.15
C LYS A 96 -11.77 11.18 1.76
N MET A 97 -10.77 10.69 2.49
CA MET A 97 -9.36 10.90 2.14
C MET A 97 -9.03 10.27 0.78
N TYR A 98 -9.41 9.01 0.56
CA TYR A 98 -9.16 8.34 -0.72
C TYR A 98 -9.86 9.04 -1.88
N ILE A 99 -11.13 9.43 -1.75
CA ILE A 99 -11.86 10.18 -2.78
C ILE A 99 -11.08 11.44 -3.17
N ARG A 100 -10.61 12.22 -2.19
CA ARG A 100 -9.80 13.40 -2.47
C ARG A 100 -8.51 13.05 -3.24
N LEU A 101 -7.74 12.08 -2.73
CA LEU A 101 -6.46 11.70 -3.34
C LEU A 101 -6.62 11.15 -4.77
N TYR A 102 -7.65 10.35 -5.02
CA TYR A 102 -7.93 9.84 -6.37
C TYR A 102 -8.36 10.95 -7.31
N ARG A 103 -9.17 11.93 -6.85
CA ARG A 103 -9.53 13.11 -7.67
C ARG A 103 -8.33 13.97 -8.03
N GLU A 104 -7.37 14.09 -7.12
CA GLU A 104 -6.13 14.84 -7.33
C GLU A 104 -5.15 14.12 -8.27
N SER A 105 -5.22 12.78 -8.33
CA SER A 105 -4.20 11.95 -9.00
C SER A 105 -4.67 11.30 -10.30
N PHE A 106 -5.97 11.09 -10.48
CA PHE A 106 -6.52 10.32 -11.59
C PHE A 106 -7.68 11.03 -12.27
N THR A 107 -7.74 10.85 -13.57
CA THR A 107 -8.87 11.23 -14.41
C THR A 107 -9.99 10.19 -14.34
N GLU A 108 -11.21 10.57 -14.73
CA GLU A 108 -12.34 9.64 -14.82
C GLU A 108 -12.06 8.50 -15.80
N GLU A 109 -11.39 8.79 -16.91
CA GLU A 109 -11.05 7.79 -17.92
C GLU A 109 -10.10 6.72 -17.35
N GLU A 110 -9.07 7.12 -16.61
CA GLU A 110 -8.12 6.20 -15.98
C GLU A 110 -8.81 5.32 -14.93
N VAL A 111 -9.64 5.91 -14.06
CA VAL A 111 -10.40 5.14 -13.06
C VAL A 111 -11.39 4.19 -13.71
N ALA A 112 -12.08 4.61 -14.79
CA ALA A 112 -12.97 3.74 -15.55
C ALA A 112 -12.20 2.58 -16.21
N GLY A 113 -11.00 2.85 -16.73
CA GLY A 113 -10.09 1.82 -17.26
C GLY A 113 -9.68 0.81 -16.20
N MET A 114 -9.30 1.27 -15.01
CA MET A 114 -8.98 0.39 -13.86
C MET A 114 -10.18 -0.48 -13.48
N LEU A 115 -11.38 0.11 -13.38
CA LEU A 115 -12.62 -0.62 -13.07
C LEU A 115 -12.93 -1.68 -14.13
N SER A 116 -12.74 -1.36 -15.41
CA SER A 116 -12.93 -2.30 -16.51
C SER A 116 -11.96 -3.48 -16.38
N PHE A 117 -10.68 -3.20 -16.14
CA PHE A 117 -9.68 -4.24 -15.92
C PHE A 117 -10.01 -5.13 -14.72
N TYR A 118 -10.36 -4.55 -13.57
CA TYR A 118 -10.66 -5.30 -12.35
C TYR A 118 -11.93 -6.17 -12.44
N LYS A 119 -12.80 -5.93 -13.44
CA LYS A 119 -13.94 -6.83 -13.73
C LYS A 119 -13.52 -8.12 -14.44
N THR A 120 -12.38 -8.12 -15.13
CA THR A 120 -11.86 -9.30 -15.85
C THR A 120 -11.39 -10.40 -14.90
N THR A 121 -11.28 -11.64 -15.39
CA THR A 121 -10.70 -12.76 -14.63
C THR A 121 -9.27 -12.46 -14.15
N ALA A 122 -8.45 -11.84 -15.00
CA ALA A 122 -7.08 -11.46 -14.67
C ALA A 122 -7.04 -10.35 -13.60
N GLY A 123 -7.89 -9.32 -13.73
CA GLY A 123 -7.95 -8.23 -12.74
C GLY A 123 -8.42 -8.69 -11.36
N LYS A 124 -9.44 -9.55 -11.31
CA LYS A 124 -9.86 -10.20 -10.04
C LYS A 124 -8.76 -11.07 -9.45
N ALA A 125 -7.99 -11.78 -10.29
CA ALA A 125 -6.84 -12.54 -9.82
C ALA A 125 -5.76 -11.62 -9.26
N ALA A 126 -5.49 -10.47 -9.90
CA ALA A 126 -4.51 -9.50 -9.40
C ALA A 126 -4.89 -8.99 -8.00
N ILE A 127 -6.13 -8.57 -7.79
CA ILE A 127 -6.63 -8.10 -6.48
C ILE A 127 -6.40 -9.15 -5.37
N ASN A 128 -6.66 -10.42 -5.67
CA ASN A 128 -6.62 -11.48 -4.65
C ASN A 128 -5.24 -12.13 -4.48
N LYS A 129 -4.44 -12.22 -5.55
CA LYS A 129 -3.20 -13.01 -5.57
C LYS A 129 -1.94 -12.15 -5.45
N MET A 130 -1.95 -10.88 -5.86
CA MET A 130 -0.75 -10.03 -5.76
C MET A 130 -0.29 -9.81 -4.30
N PRO A 131 -1.18 -9.53 -3.32
CA PRO A 131 -0.75 -9.42 -1.93
C PRO A 131 -0.14 -10.72 -1.39
N VAL A 132 -0.74 -11.86 -1.75
CA VAL A 132 -0.26 -13.19 -1.34
C VAL A 132 1.08 -13.52 -1.99
N LEU A 133 1.26 -13.18 -3.27
CA LEU A 133 2.53 -13.35 -3.97
C LEU A 133 3.62 -12.52 -3.29
N MET A 134 3.36 -11.24 -3.00
CA MET A 134 4.32 -10.38 -2.32
C MET A 134 4.68 -10.91 -0.93
N GLN A 135 3.70 -11.40 -0.16
CA GLN A 135 3.92 -12.03 1.13
C GLN A 135 4.85 -13.25 1.02
N LYS A 136 4.59 -14.14 0.05
CA LYS A 136 5.44 -15.31 -0.20
C LYS A 136 6.85 -14.91 -0.61
N SER A 137 6.98 -13.93 -1.52
CA SER A 137 8.29 -13.42 -1.94
C SER A 137 9.11 -12.90 -0.76
N MET A 138 8.48 -12.18 0.19
CA MET A 138 9.17 -11.73 1.40
C MET A 138 9.64 -12.90 2.28
N GLN A 139 8.87 -13.99 2.37
CA GLN A 139 9.25 -15.17 3.13
C GLN A 139 10.46 -15.87 2.51
N GLU A 140 10.48 -16.02 1.18
CA GLU A 140 11.62 -16.60 0.45
C GLU A 140 12.89 -15.76 0.66
N ILE A 141 12.79 -14.44 0.56
CA ILE A 141 13.93 -13.52 0.82
C ILE A 141 14.46 -13.68 2.25
N GLN A 142 13.57 -13.80 3.25
CA GLN A 142 13.98 -14.04 4.64
C GLN A 142 14.72 -15.39 4.79
N GLY A 143 14.32 -16.42 4.04
CA GLY A 143 15.01 -17.70 3.97
C GLY A 143 16.43 -17.54 3.41
N MET A 144 16.56 -16.86 2.27
CA MET A 144 17.86 -16.59 1.63
C MET A 144 18.82 -15.82 2.56
N ILE A 145 18.32 -14.81 3.28
CA ILE A 145 19.11 -14.07 4.28
C ILE A 145 19.59 -15.03 5.38
N SER A 146 18.71 -15.88 5.89
CA SER A 146 19.02 -16.83 6.95
C SER A 146 20.09 -17.85 6.53
N GLU A 147 20.01 -18.34 5.29
CA GLU A 147 21.01 -19.24 4.70
C GLU A 147 22.36 -18.56 4.46
N SER A 148 22.36 -17.24 4.29
CA SER A 148 23.58 -16.45 4.06
C SER A 148 24.33 -16.08 5.35
N ILE A 149 23.69 -16.23 6.53
CA ILE A 149 24.30 -15.88 7.83
C ILE A 149 25.67 -16.55 8.04
N PRO A 150 25.86 -17.87 7.81
CA PRO A 150 27.17 -18.49 8.04
C PRO A 150 28.27 -17.96 7.12
N GLN A 151 27.94 -17.59 5.88
CA GLN A 151 28.89 -16.99 4.95
C GLN A 151 29.29 -15.59 5.42
N MET A 152 28.32 -14.82 5.91
CA MET A 152 28.56 -13.48 6.46
C MET A 152 29.46 -13.54 7.71
N GLN A 153 29.22 -14.50 8.61
CA GLN A 153 30.09 -14.76 9.76
C GLN A 153 31.52 -15.14 9.35
N LYS A 154 31.68 -15.91 8.26
CA LYS A 154 33.00 -16.26 7.72
C LYS A 154 33.71 -15.03 7.16
N ILE A 155 33.00 -14.15 6.46
CA ILE A 155 33.54 -12.88 5.96
C ILE A 155 34.02 -12.02 7.13
N GLU A 156 33.21 -11.85 8.18
CA GLU A 156 33.57 -11.11 9.38
C GLU A 156 34.81 -11.70 10.08
N SER A 157 34.89 -13.01 10.21
CA SER A 157 36.06 -13.70 10.80
C SER A 157 37.33 -13.48 9.98
N ASN A 158 37.24 -13.54 8.65
CA ASN A 158 38.39 -13.32 7.77
C ASN A 158 38.88 -11.88 7.88
N PHE A 159 37.95 -10.92 7.84
CA PHE A 159 38.27 -9.51 8.02
C PHE A 159 38.98 -9.24 9.36
N ALA A 160 38.51 -9.83 10.46
CA ALA A 160 39.17 -9.70 11.76
C ALA A 160 40.61 -10.26 11.75
N ALA A 161 40.85 -11.36 11.05
CA ALA A 161 42.18 -11.94 10.90
C ALA A 161 43.12 -11.07 10.06
N GLU A 162 42.63 -10.49 8.96
CA GLU A 162 43.38 -9.55 8.12
C GLU A 162 43.77 -8.30 8.92
N MET A 163 42.83 -7.70 9.66
CA MET A 163 43.08 -6.51 10.49
C MET A 163 44.11 -6.77 11.58
N LYS A 164 44.06 -7.94 12.24
CA LYS A 164 45.05 -8.33 13.24
C LYS A 164 46.45 -8.49 12.63
N SER A 165 46.51 -9.00 11.40
CA SER A 165 47.78 -9.20 10.68
C SER A 165 48.39 -7.90 10.17
N ALA A 166 47.57 -6.91 9.82
CA ALA A 166 48.02 -5.59 9.37
C ALA A 166 48.57 -4.68 10.48
N ASN A 167 48.27 -4.99 11.75
CA ASN A 167 48.75 -4.25 12.93
C ASN A 167 50.00 -4.88 13.60
N ASN A 168 50.55 -5.95 13.02
CA ASN A 168 51.82 -6.57 13.43
C ASN A 168 52.90 -6.30 12.39
#